data_AF-A0A956IDA8-F1
#
_entry.id   AF-A0A956IDA8-F1
#
_cell.length_a   1.000
_cell.length_b   1.000
_cell.length_c   1.000
_cell.angle_alpha   90.00
_cell.angle_beta   90.00
_cell.angle_gamma   90.00
#
_symmetry.space_group_name_H-M   'P 1'
#
loop_
_entity.id
_entity.type
_entity.pdbx_description
1 polymer ?
#
loop_
_entity_poly.entity_id
_entity_poly.type
_entity_poly.pdbx_seq_one_letter_code
_entity_poly.pdbx_strand_id
1 'polypeptide(L)'
;PNAPQASWHYAIDDDSIVQCVREEDVAWAAPSRNHNGIQLEHAGYARQTAEQWADAFSTRMLARSAMLTARICTRWNIPIRFVAAEELRRGVRGITTHWEVTKGPGRGQTWHTDPGLYFPMERYLELVAAAAREVDLG
;
A
#
# COMPACT_ATOMS: atom_id res chain seq x y z
N PRO A 1 6.44 20.64 -20.72
CA PRO A 1 6.86 19.29 -20.24
C PRO A 1 5.64 18.42 -19.97
N ASN A 2 5.45 17.33 -20.73
CA ASN A 2 4.35 16.37 -20.57
C ASN A 2 4.82 15.11 -19.84
N ALA A 3 5.44 15.28 -18.67
CA ALA A 3 5.75 14.14 -17.82
C ALA A 3 4.43 13.65 -17.17
N PRO A 4 4.21 12.32 -17.06
CA PRO A 4 3.08 11.81 -16.30
C PRO A 4 3.16 12.32 -14.86
N GLN A 5 2.01 12.74 -14.35
CA GLN A 5 1.81 13.18 -12.98
C GLN A 5 1.86 11.96 -12.06
N ALA A 6 3.05 11.64 -11.52
CA ALA A 6 3.27 10.48 -10.67
C ALA A 6 4.07 10.84 -9.40
N SER A 7 3.55 10.46 -8.24
CA SER A 7 4.25 10.57 -6.95
C SER A 7 3.63 9.63 -5.92
N TRP A 8 4.37 9.32 -4.86
CA TRP A 8 3.95 8.47 -3.75
C TRP A 8 4.40 9.08 -2.42
N HIS A 9 3.79 8.65 -1.32
CA HIS A 9 4.18 9.14 0.00
C HIS A 9 5.46 8.47 0.47
N TYR A 10 5.58 7.17 0.25
CA TYR A 10 6.73 6.39 0.68
C TYR A 10 7.20 5.42 -0.41
N ALA A 11 8.50 5.39 -0.66
CA ALA A 11 9.18 4.29 -1.35
C ALA A 11 9.83 3.38 -0.30
N ILE A 12 9.65 2.09 -0.45
CA ILE A 12 10.05 1.08 0.53
C ILE A 12 10.91 0.03 -0.16
N ASP A 13 12.14 -0.08 0.30
CA ASP A 13 13.12 -1.08 -0.11
C ASP A 13 13.35 -2.10 1.02
N ASP A 14 14.18 -3.10 0.80
CA ASP A 14 14.51 -4.11 1.81
C ASP A 14 15.40 -3.59 2.93
N ASP A 15 16.07 -2.45 2.73
CA ASP A 15 17.00 -1.82 3.68
C ASP A 15 16.57 -0.43 4.15
N SER A 16 15.64 0.23 3.45
CA SER A 16 15.35 1.65 3.64
C SER A 16 13.88 2.00 3.36
N ILE A 17 13.46 3.14 3.91
CA ILE A 17 12.17 3.78 3.64
C ILE A 17 12.47 5.25 3.38
N VAL A 18 11.98 5.77 2.26
CA VAL A 18 12.11 7.19 1.91
C VAL A 18 10.73 7.81 1.82
N GLN A 19 10.48 8.85 2.63
CA GLN A 19 9.28 9.67 2.49
C GLN A 19 9.50 10.68 1.36
N CYS A 20 8.66 10.61 0.32
CA CYS A 20 8.76 11.46 -0.86
C CYS A 20 7.73 12.60 -0.85
N VAL A 21 6.53 12.34 -0.31
CA VAL A 21 5.45 13.32 -0.14
C VAL A 21 4.94 13.24 1.29
N ARG A 22 4.58 14.38 1.90
CA ARG A 22 4.03 14.41 3.25
C ARG A 22 2.64 13.80 3.28
N GLU A 23 2.25 13.17 4.39
CA GLU A 23 0.96 12.46 4.49
C GLU A 23 -0.25 13.42 4.42
N GLU A 24 -0.04 14.68 4.75
CA GLU A 24 -1.02 15.76 4.63
C GLU A 24 -1.15 16.33 3.19
N ASP A 25 -0.20 16.00 2.31
CA ASP A 25 -0.19 16.43 0.91
C ASP A 25 -0.77 15.33 0.00
N VAL A 26 -1.05 15.68 -1.26
CA VAL A 26 -1.65 14.75 -2.23
C VAL A 26 -0.56 14.15 -3.13
N ALA A 27 -0.30 12.86 -2.96
CA ALA A 27 0.48 12.10 -3.93
C ALA A 27 -0.37 11.64 -5.14
N TRP A 28 0.26 11.51 -6.31
CA TRP A 28 -0.38 11.14 -7.57
C TRP A 28 -0.05 9.69 -7.95
N ALA A 29 -0.54 8.71 -7.19
CA ALA A 29 -0.29 7.28 -7.44
C ALA A 29 -1.52 6.50 -7.91
N ALA A 30 -2.70 6.80 -7.36
CA ALA A 30 -3.93 6.03 -7.56
C ALA A 30 -5.07 6.96 -8.02
N PRO A 31 -5.25 7.18 -9.34
CA PRO A 31 -6.37 7.97 -9.88
C PRO A 31 -7.71 7.58 -9.25
N SER A 32 -8.59 8.56 -9.00
CA SER A 32 -9.80 8.49 -8.16
C SER A 32 -9.60 8.42 -6.64
N ARG A 33 -8.38 8.13 -6.16
CA ARG A 33 -8.07 7.98 -4.72
C ARG A 33 -6.84 8.73 -4.22
N ASN A 34 -6.20 9.54 -5.07
CA ASN A 34 -5.09 10.41 -4.69
C ASN A 34 -5.37 11.25 -3.43
N HIS A 35 -6.58 11.82 -3.29
CA HIS A 35 -6.98 12.64 -2.15
C HIS A 35 -7.43 11.84 -0.91
N ASN A 36 -7.47 10.51 -0.98
CA ASN A 36 -8.11 9.66 0.04
C ASN A 36 -7.23 8.50 0.51
N GLY A 37 -5.93 8.52 0.21
CA GLY A 37 -5.03 7.45 0.62
C GLY A 37 -3.58 7.90 0.71
N ILE A 38 -2.86 7.29 1.65
CA ILE A 38 -1.41 7.36 1.76
C ILE A 38 -0.83 6.23 0.89
N GLN A 39 0.05 6.60 -0.03
CA GLN A 39 0.51 5.75 -1.15
C GLN A 39 1.89 5.19 -0.84
N LEU A 40 1.99 3.87 -0.68
CA LEU A 40 3.20 3.15 -0.30
C LEU A 40 3.67 2.26 -1.45
N GLU A 41 4.80 2.61 -2.06
CA GLU A 41 5.42 1.85 -3.14
C GLU A 41 6.42 0.85 -2.59
N HIS A 42 6.28 -0.41 -2.99
CA HIS A 42 7.22 -1.47 -2.67
C HIS A 42 8.19 -1.65 -3.85
N ALA A 43 9.48 -1.79 -3.58
CA ALA A 43 10.52 -2.12 -4.56
C ALA A 43 10.39 -3.56 -5.12
N GLY A 44 9.24 -3.89 -5.70
CA GLY A 44 8.92 -5.20 -6.28
C GLY A 44 8.19 -5.08 -7.61
N TYR A 45 7.73 -6.23 -8.14
CA TYR A 45 7.00 -6.28 -9.40
C TYR A 45 5.69 -7.04 -9.25
N ALA A 46 4.62 -6.53 -9.89
CA ALA A 46 3.32 -7.21 -9.93
C ALA A 46 3.34 -8.62 -10.56
N ARG A 47 4.39 -8.94 -11.32
CA ARG A 47 4.59 -10.26 -11.93
C ARG A 47 5.28 -11.27 -11.02
N GLN A 48 5.70 -10.88 -9.81
CA GLN A 48 6.39 -11.80 -8.89
C GLN A 48 5.50 -13.00 -8.57
N THR A 49 6.09 -14.20 -8.52
CA THR A 49 5.42 -15.42 -8.05
C THR A 49 5.38 -15.45 -6.52
N ALA A 50 4.63 -16.41 -5.96
CA ALA A 50 4.58 -16.61 -4.51
C ALA A 50 5.97 -16.90 -3.92
N GLU A 51 6.81 -17.67 -4.62
CA GLU A 51 8.17 -17.99 -4.21
C GLU A 51 9.07 -16.76 -4.23
N GLN A 52 8.90 -15.87 -5.22
CA GLN A 52 9.65 -14.62 -5.30
C GLN A 52 9.25 -13.67 -4.18
N TRP A 53 7.96 -13.61 -3.81
CA TRP A 53 7.53 -12.85 -2.63
C TRP A 53 8.02 -13.43 -1.29
N ALA A 54 8.42 -14.70 -1.28
CA ALA A 54 8.97 -15.38 -0.10
C ALA A 54 10.51 -15.26 0.01
N ASP A 55 11.18 -14.61 -0.94
CA ASP A 55 12.62 -14.44 -0.89
C ASP A 55 13.07 -13.48 0.23
N ALA A 56 14.38 -13.47 0.50
CA ALA A 56 14.93 -12.70 1.60
C ALA A 56 14.75 -11.19 1.42
N PHE A 57 14.78 -10.70 0.19
CA PHE A 57 14.59 -9.29 -0.14
C PHE A 57 13.14 -8.87 0.15
N SER A 58 12.19 -9.58 -0.45
CA SER A 58 10.76 -9.32 -0.35
C SER A 58 10.27 -9.42 1.09
N THR A 59 10.72 -10.43 1.84
CA THR A 59 10.33 -10.59 3.24
C THR A 59 10.84 -9.47 4.14
N ARG A 60 12.07 -8.97 3.94
CA ARG A 60 12.60 -7.80 4.67
C ARG A 60 11.84 -6.52 4.32
N MET A 61 11.62 -6.27 3.04
CA MET A 61 10.85 -5.11 2.55
C MET A 61 9.42 -5.11 3.11
N LEU A 62 8.72 -6.25 3.05
CA LEU A 62 7.35 -6.38 3.57
C LEU A 62 7.30 -6.19 5.09
N ALA A 63 8.29 -6.65 5.85
CA ALA A 63 8.35 -6.40 7.30
C ALA A 63 8.48 -4.90 7.61
N ARG A 64 9.38 -4.19 6.90
CA ARG A 64 9.54 -2.73 7.03
C ARG A 64 8.27 -1.99 6.66
N SER A 65 7.67 -2.37 5.53
CA SER A 65 6.43 -1.79 5.04
C SER A 65 5.26 -2.00 6.01
N ALA A 66 5.18 -3.20 6.62
CA ALA A 66 4.17 -3.50 7.61
C ALA A 66 4.29 -2.63 8.88
N MET A 67 5.52 -2.41 9.37
CA MET A 67 5.78 -1.51 10.49
C MET A 67 5.39 -0.05 10.17
N LEU A 68 5.72 0.44 8.98
CA LEU A 68 5.32 1.77 8.52
C LEU A 68 3.78 1.87 8.43
N THR A 69 3.15 0.91 7.77
CA THR A 69 1.70 0.86 7.57
C THR A 69 0.97 0.84 8.91
N ALA A 70 1.44 0.05 9.89
CA ALA A 70 0.88 0.04 11.23
C ALA A 70 0.91 1.42 11.89
N ARG A 71 2.06 2.11 11.85
CA ARG A 71 2.19 3.48 12.39
C ARG A 71 1.26 4.47 11.69
N ILE A 72 1.13 4.38 10.36
CA ILE A 72 0.21 5.21 9.59
C ILE A 72 -1.24 4.92 10.00
N CYS A 73 -1.61 3.65 10.10
CA CYS A 73 -2.94 3.24 10.53
C CYS A 73 -3.27 3.78 11.92
N THR A 74 -2.34 3.69 12.88
CA THR A 74 -2.52 4.27 14.22
C THR A 74 -2.65 5.81 14.15
N ARG A 75 -1.72 6.51 13.49
CA ARG A 75 -1.74 7.99 13.38
C ARG A 75 -3.03 8.53 12.76
N TRP A 76 -3.54 7.88 11.72
CA TRP A 76 -4.70 8.34 10.96
C TRP A 76 -5.99 7.59 11.29
N ASN A 77 -5.97 6.74 12.34
CA ASN A 77 -7.08 5.90 12.75
C ASN A 77 -7.69 5.12 11.56
N ILE A 78 -6.84 4.51 10.73
CA ILE A 78 -7.25 3.70 9.56
C ILE A 78 -7.39 2.25 10.02
N PRO A 79 -8.55 1.59 9.82
CA PRO A 79 -8.72 0.18 10.19
C PRO A 79 -7.72 -0.74 9.49
N ILE A 80 -7.04 -1.60 10.24
CA ILE A 80 -6.13 -2.61 9.70
C ILE A 80 -6.95 -3.79 9.17
N ARG A 81 -7.43 -3.65 7.94
CA ARG A 81 -8.12 -4.71 7.20
C ARG A 81 -8.00 -4.47 5.70
N PHE A 82 -8.16 -5.55 4.93
CA PHE A 82 -8.30 -5.41 3.49
C PHE A 82 -9.63 -4.74 3.13
N VAL A 83 -9.62 -3.93 2.08
CA VAL A 83 -10.80 -3.30 1.49
C VAL A 83 -10.78 -3.57 -0.01
N ALA A 84 -11.73 -4.37 -0.50
CA ALA A 84 -11.84 -4.70 -1.92
C ALA A 84 -12.61 -3.62 -2.70
N ALA A 85 -12.60 -3.71 -4.03
CA ALA A 85 -13.16 -2.73 -4.96
C ALA A 85 -14.59 -2.25 -4.63
N GLU A 86 -15.49 -3.15 -4.24
CA GLU A 86 -16.87 -2.79 -3.90
C GLU A 86 -16.96 -2.00 -2.60
N GLU A 87 -16.21 -2.40 -1.57
CA GLU A 87 -16.14 -1.65 -0.32
C GLU A 87 -15.50 -0.28 -0.53
N LEU A 88 -14.44 -0.20 -1.35
CA LEU A 88 -13.82 1.06 -1.73
C LEU A 88 -14.84 2.01 -2.37
N ARG A 89 -15.66 1.53 -3.32
CA ARG A 89 -16.73 2.34 -3.93
C ARG A 89 -17.69 2.94 -2.90
N ARG A 90 -17.96 2.21 -1.81
CA ARG A 90 -18.81 2.67 -0.69
C ARG A 90 -18.09 3.57 0.33
N GLY A 91 -16.82 3.91 0.08
CA GLY A 91 -16.05 4.80 0.96
C GLY A 91 -15.53 4.12 2.23
N VAL A 92 -15.49 2.78 2.25
CA VAL A 92 -14.93 2.03 3.36
C VAL A 92 -13.43 2.33 3.50
N ARG A 93 -12.99 2.52 4.75
CA ARG A 93 -11.59 2.82 5.09
C ARG A 93 -10.83 1.54 5.45
N GLY A 94 -9.58 1.45 5.01
CA GLY A 94 -8.65 0.36 5.34
C GLY A 94 -7.49 0.29 4.34
N ILE A 95 -6.83 -0.86 4.29
CA ILE A 95 -5.70 -1.13 3.40
C ILE A 95 -6.22 -1.74 2.10
N THR A 96 -5.72 -1.27 0.96
CA THR A 96 -6.14 -1.74 -0.36
C THR A 96 -4.96 -1.77 -1.32
N THR A 97 -5.21 -2.18 -2.56
CA THR A 97 -4.20 -2.21 -3.64
C THR A 97 -4.60 -1.30 -4.79
N HIS A 98 -3.64 -0.93 -5.63
CA HIS A 98 -3.94 -0.23 -6.89
C HIS A 98 -4.88 -1.06 -7.76
N TRP A 99 -4.72 -2.39 -7.78
CA TRP A 99 -5.64 -3.26 -8.50
C TRP A 99 -7.09 -3.16 -8.02
N GLU A 100 -7.35 -3.10 -6.71
CA GLU A 100 -8.71 -2.88 -6.20
C GLU A 100 -9.25 -1.49 -6.53
N VAL A 101 -8.39 -0.46 -6.55
CA VAL A 101 -8.74 0.88 -7.04
C VAL A 101 -9.14 0.82 -8.52
N THR A 102 -8.34 0.17 -9.37
CA THR A 102 -8.59 -0.02 -10.81
C THR A 102 -9.91 -0.75 -11.07
N LYS A 103 -10.20 -1.83 -10.34
CA LYS A 103 -11.49 -2.56 -10.45
C LYS A 103 -12.68 -1.75 -9.95
N GLY A 104 -12.43 -0.87 -8.99
CA GLY A 104 -13.42 -0.14 -8.22
C GLY A 104 -13.59 1.31 -8.66
N PRO A 105 -13.28 2.27 -7.79
CA PRO A 105 -13.49 3.70 -8.04
C PRO A 105 -12.65 4.30 -9.18
N GLY A 106 -11.53 3.65 -9.53
CA GLY A 106 -10.62 4.07 -10.59
C GLY A 106 -10.90 3.45 -11.95
N ARG A 107 -12.00 2.70 -12.11
CA ARG A 107 -12.37 2.06 -13.38
C ARG A 107 -12.45 3.10 -14.50
N GLY A 108 -11.70 2.89 -15.58
CA GLY A 108 -11.61 3.80 -16.72
C GLY A 108 -10.64 4.98 -16.54
N GLN A 109 -9.98 5.09 -15.38
CA GLN A 109 -9.00 6.14 -15.06
C GLN A 109 -7.58 5.60 -14.84
N THR A 110 -7.46 4.32 -14.47
CA THR A 110 -6.18 3.62 -14.27
C THR A 110 -6.31 2.18 -14.77
N TRP A 111 -5.18 1.57 -15.16
CA TRP A 111 -5.08 0.20 -15.66
C TRP A 111 -4.02 -0.63 -14.93
N HIS A 112 -3.51 -0.09 -13.82
CA HIS A 112 -2.51 -0.72 -12.97
C HIS A 112 -3.08 -1.95 -12.25
N THR A 113 -2.25 -2.98 -12.11
CA THR A 113 -2.59 -4.30 -11.56
C THR A 113 -1.74 -4.69 -10.35
N ASP A 114 -0.86 -3.81 -9.89
CA ASP A 114 -0.03 -4.02 -8.72
C ASP A 114 -0.88 -4.11 -7.43
N PRO A 115 -0.38 -4.86 -6.42
CA PRO A 115 0.90 -5.56 -6.36
C PRO A 115 0.91 -6.94 -7.04
N GLY A 116 -0.13 -7.28 -7.81
CA GLY A 116 -0.20 -8.54 -8.56
C GLY A 116 -0.88 -9.68 -7.83
N LEU A 117 -1.16 -10.75 -8.57
CA LEU A 117 -1.97 -11.89 -8.11
C LEU A 117 -1.36 -12.63 -6.91
N TYR A 118 -0.03 -12.78 -6.90
CA TYR A 118 0.67 -13.59 -5.89
C TYR A 118 1.22 -12.77 -4.73
N PHE A 119 0.89 -11.47 -4.64
CA PHE A 119 1.26 -10.68 -3.48
C PHE A 119 0.65 -11.29 -2.21
N PRO A 120 1.43 -11.52 -1.13
CA PRO A 120 0.98 -12.26 0.04
C PRO A 120 0.14 -11.38 0.98
N MET A 121 -1.02 -10.89 0.51
CA MET A 121 -1.84 -9.89 1.20
C MET A 121 -2.28 -10.32 2.60
N GLU A 122 -2.68 -11.58 2.78
CA GLU A 122 -3.08 -12.12 4.08
C GLU A 122 -1.93 -12.03 5.09
N ARG A 123 -0.77 -12.61 4.74
CA ARG A 123 0.45 -12.51 5.54
C ARG A 123 0.88 -11.06 5.78
N TYR A 124 0.73 -10.18 4.78
CA TYR A 124 1.07 -8.77 4.93
C TYR A 124 0.19 -8.10 6.00
N LEU A 125 -1.12 -8.34 5.98
CA LEU A 125 -2.04 -7.80 6.99
C LEU A 125 -1.78 -8.37 8.39
N GLU A 126 -1.37 -9.64 8.50
CA GLU A 126 -0.93 -10.23 9.77
C GLU A 126 0.29 -9.50 10.34
N LEU A 127 1.28 -9.19 9.49
CA LEU A 127 2.46 -8.41 9.88
C LEU A 127 2.09 -7.00 10.33
N VAL A 128 1.20 -6.33 9.61
CA VAL A 128 0.71 -4.98 9.97
C VAL A 128 0.00 -5.02 11.33
N ALA A 129 -0.89 -6.01 11.53
CA ALA A 129 -1.60 -6.16 12.79
C ALA A 129 -0.66 -6.50 13.96
N ALA A 130 0.39 -7.30 13.72
CA ALA A 130 1.42 -7.58 14.72
C ALA A 130 2.21 -6.32 15.10
N ALA A 131 2.67 -5.57 14.11
CA ALA A 131 3.41 -4.33 14.35
C ALA A 131 2.56 -3.27 15.06
N ALA A 132 1.25 -3.18 14.78
CA ALA A 132 0.37 -2.24 15.48
C ALA A 132 0.25 -2.54 16.98
N ARG A 133 0.20 -3.82 17.36
CA ARG A 133 0.20 -4.23 18.78
C ARG A 133 1.50 -3.85 19.49
N GLU A 134 2.64 -3.86 18.80
CA GLU A 134 3.91 -3.42 19.36
C GLU A 134 3.98 -1.90 19.53
N VAL A 135 3.41 -1.15 18.58
CA VAL A 135 3.31 0.32 18.65
C VAL A 135 2.45 0.75 19.85
N ASP A 136 1.36 0.05 20.16
CA ASP A 136 0.48 0.39 21.28
C ASP A 136 1.10 0.10 22.67
N LEU A 137 2.20 -0.68 22.72
CA LEU A 137 2.89 -1.06 23.96
C LEU A 137 4.11 -0.19 24.30
N GLY A 138 4.53 0.70 23.39
CA GLY A 138 5.71 1.58 23.55
C GLY A 138 5.33 3.04 23.75
#